data_AF-A0ABD6F6T4-F1
#
_entry.id   AF-A0ABD6F6T4-F1
#
_cell.length_a   1.000
_cell.length_b   1.000
_cell.length_c   1.000
_cell.angle_alpha   90.00
_cell.angle_beta   90.00
_cell.angle_gamma   90.00
#
_symmetry.space_group_name_H-M   'P 1'
#
loop_
_entity.id
_entity.type
_entity.pdbx_description
1 polymer ?
#
loop_
_entity_poly.entity_id
_entity_poly.type
_entity_poly.pdbx_seq_one_letter_code
_entity_poly.pdbx_strand_id
1 'polypeptide(L)'
;MKKKLLALAVAGALTAPLAAQAQNVQIYGVLQMSVDRVDNGDDTGTSMKDNSSRIGFRGSEDLGGGLKAIFQLESAVQPDERGADGGWTKRDSWVGLASSTWGEIRVGS
;
A
#
# COMPACT_ATOMS: atom_id res chain seq x y z
N MET A 1 -21.07 27.14 18.89
CA MET A 1 -19.65 27.53 18.70
C MET A 1 -18.72 26.32 18.52
N LYS A 2 -18.83 25.25 19.31
CA LYS A 2 -17.96 24.06 19.22
C LYS A 2 -17.98 23.34 17.85
N LYS A 3 -19.13 23.24 17.18
CA LYS A 3 -19.26 22.61 15.84
C LYS A 3 -18.54 23.38 14.72
N LYS A 4 -18.48 24.71 14.83
CA LYS A 4 -17.77 25.56 13.86
C LYS A 4 -16.25 25.49 14.04
N LEU A 5 -15.79 25.34 15.29
CA LEU A 5 -14.39 25.07 15.63
C LEU A 5 -13.92 23.70 15.12
N LEU A 6 -14.74 22.66 15.25
CA LEU A 6 -14.47 21.34 14.67
C LEU A 6 -14.41 21.38 13.14
N ALA A 7 -15.36 22.04 12.48
CA ALA A 7 -15.35 22.19 11.03
C ALA A 7 -14.13 22.99 10.52
N LEU A 8 -13.71 24.02 11.26
CA LEU A 8 -12.52 24.81 10.94
C LEU A 8 -11.22 24.02 11.17
N ALA A 9 -11.18 23.16 12.19
CA ALA A 9 -10.04 22.27 12.43
C ALA A 9 -9.92 21.20 11.33
N VAL A 10 -11.04 20.62 10.90
CA VAL A 10 -11.08 19.66 9.78
C VAL A 10 -10.71 20.36 8.47
N ALA A 11 -11.27 21.54 8.20
CA ALA A 11 -10.93 22.31 7.01
C ALA A 11 -9.45 22.74 7.00
N GLY A 12 -8.91 23.19 8.12
CA GLY A 12 -7.50 23.56 8.26
C GLY A 12 -6.55 22.37 8.05
N ALA A 13 -6.92 21.19 8.58
CA ALA A 13 -6.18 19.94 8.34
C ALA A 13 -6.24 19.48 6.88
N LEU A 14 -7.35 19.74 6.17
CA LEU A 14 -7.53 19.42 4.76
C LEU A 14 -6.85 20.42 3.81
N THR A 15 -6.56 21.64 4.24
CA THR A 15 -5.87 22.67 3.43
C THR A 15 -4.35 22.69 3.61
N ALA A 16 -3.82 22.00 4.63
CA ALA A 16 -2.37 21.89 4.86
C ALA A 16 -1.56 21.06 3.83
N PRO A 17 -2.11 20.11 3.04
CA PRO A 17 -1.30 19.30 2.15
C PRO A 17 -1.27 19.90 0.74
N LEU A 18 -0.74 21.12 0.59
CA LEU A 18 -0.21 21.57 -0.69
C LEU A 18 1.32 21.51 -0.75
N ALA A 19 1.98 21.20 0.38
CA ALA A 19 3.44 21.08 0.48
C ALA A 19 3.93 19.84 1.27
N ALA A 20 3.04 18.96 1.73
CA ALA A 20 3.41 17.71 2.39
C ALA A 20 3.80 16.67 1.34
N GLN A 21 4.98 16.85 0.73
CA GLN A 21 5.71 15.73 0.14
C GLN A 21 5.97 14.78 1.29
N ALA A 22 5.33 13.60 1.31
CA ALA A 22 5.57 12.60 2.33
C ALA A 22 7.08 12.47 2.54
N GLN A 23 7.58 12.89 3.72
CA GLN A 23 9.01 13.12 3.94
C GLN A 23 9.84 11.86 3.67
N ASN A 24 9.21 10.67 3.69
CA ASN A 24 9.85 9.39 3.49
C ASN A 24 8.96 8.43 2.67
N VAL A 25 8.86 8.62 1.36
CA VAL A 25 8.29 7.58 0.47
C VAL A 25 9.33 6.49 0.26
N GLN A 26 8.99 5.27 0.64
CA GLN A 26 9.76 4.07 0.38
C GLN A 26 9.12 3.27 -0.74
N ILE A 27 9.92 2.92 -1.73
CA ILE A 27 9.57 1.92 -2.74
C ILE A 27 10.06 0.57 -2.23
N TYR A 28 9.18 -0.43 -2.23
CA TYR A 28 9.51 -1.79 -1.84
C TYR A 28 8.88 -2.79 -2.80
N GLY A 29 9.33 -4.03 -2.76
CA GLY A 29 8.76 -5.09 -3.57
C GLY A 29 9.21 -6.46 -3.12
N VAL A 30 8.49 -7.48 -3.58
CA VAL A 30 8.83 -8.89 -3.42
C VAL A 30 8.73 -9.53 -4.79
N LEU A 31 9.80 -10.19 -5.21
CA LEU A 31 9.81 -11.05 -6.40
C LEU A 31 9.88 -12.49 -5.91
N GLN A 32 8.79 -13.23 -6.08
CA GLN A 32 8.68 -14.61 -5.64
C GLN A 32 8.28 -15.49 -6.82
N MET A 33 9.24 -16.27 -7.31
CA MET A 33 9.10 -17.10 -8.50
C MET A 33 9.47 -18.55 -8.16
N SER A 34 8.81 -19.51 -8.79
CA SER A 34 9.17 -20.92 -8.75
C SER A 34 9.22 -21.54 -10.15
N VAL A 35 9.91 -22.67 -10.26
CA VAL A 35 9.82 -23.56 -11.42
C VAL A 35 9.20 -24.85 -10.94
N ASP A 36 8.02 -25.14 -11.48
CA ASP A 36 7.20 -26.25 -11.05
C ASP A 36 7.22 -27.30 -12.15
N ARG A 37 7.56 -28.53 -11.79
CA ARG A 37 7.34 -29.72 -12.61
C ARG A 37 6.19 -30.50 -11.99
N VAL A 38 5.12 -30.66 -12.76
CA VAL A 38 3.89 -31.33 -12.33
C VAL A 38 3.62 -32.49 -13.27
N ASP A 39 3.48 -33.68 -12.69
CA ASP A 39 3.11 -34.91 -13.37
C ASP A 39 1.78 -35.39 -12.77
N ASN A 40 0.78 -35.63 -13.61
CA ASN A 40 -0.55 -36.10 -13.19
C ASN A 40 -0.81 -37.57 -13.55
N GLY A 41 0.19 -38.30 -14.05
CA GLY A 41 0.12 -39.70 -14.48
C GLY A 41 -0.15 -39.89 -15.97
N ASP A 42 -0.74 -38.90 -16.64
CA ASP A 42 -1.03 -38.92 -18.08
C ASP A 42 -0.14 -37.94 -18.87
N ASP A 43 0.25 -36.82 -18.26
CA ASP A 43 1.12 -35.80 -18.84
C ASP A 43 2.06 -35.19 -17.78
N THR A 44 3.21 -34.69 -18.25
CA THR A 44 4.19 -33.99 -17.40
C THR A 44 4.48 -32.60 -17.97
N GLY A 45 4.12 -31.57 -17.21
CA GLY A 45 4.39 -30.17 -17.53
C GLY A 45 5.53 -29.60 -16.69
N THR A 46 6.33 -28.71 -17.29
CA THR A 46 7.25 -27.84 -16.53
C THR A 46 6.90 -26.38 -16.84
N SER A 47 6.69 -25.56 -15.81
CA SER A 47 6.30 -24.17 -15.96
C SER A 47 6.97 -23.27 -14.92
N MET A 48 7.19 -22.01 -15.26
CA MET A 48 7.52 -20.98 -14.28
C MET A 48 6.22 -20.43 -13.69
N LYS A 49 6.22 -20.14 -12.38
CA LYS A 49 5.08 -19.60 -11.67
C LYS A 49 5.47 -18.39 -10.84
N ASP A 50 4.68 -17.34 -10.92
CA ASP A 50 4.69 -16.28 -9.93
C ASP A 50 3.93 -16.72 -8.67
N ASN A 51 4.50 -16.42 -7.51
CA ASN A 51 3.90 -16.76 -6.23
C ASN A 51 3.63 -15.48 -5.42
N SER A 52 2.81 -14.59 -5.98
CA SER A 52 2.40 -13.31 -5.39
C SER A 52 3.51 -12.26 -5.35
N SER A 53 4.23 -12.08 -6.46
CA SER A 53 5.12 -10.92 -6.60
C SER A 53 4.34 -9.61 -6.57
N ARG A 54 5.00 -8.56 -6.08
CA ARG A 54 4.37 -7.27 -5.80
C ARG A 54 5.39 -6.15 -5.74
N ILE A 55 4.92 -4.96 -6.06
CA ILE A 55 5.63 -3.70 -5.85
C ILE A 55 4.71 -2.77 -5.05
N GLY A 56 5.29 -2.01 -4.14
CA GLY A 56 4.53 -1.11 -3.29
C GLY A 56 5.27 0.17 -2.98
N PHE A 57 4.48 1.17 -2.63
CA PHE A 57 4.90 2.44 -2.07
C PHE A 57 4.31 2.54 -0.68
N ARG A 58 5.12 2.94 0.29
CA ARG A 58 4.63 3.30 1.62
C ARG A 58 5.33 4.54 2.10
N GLY A 59 4.66 5.31 2.94
CA GLY A 59 5.27 6.49 3.51
C GLY A 59 4.57 6.96 4.76
N SER A 60 5.24 7.87 5.45
CA SER A 60 4.71 8.55 6.61
C SER A 60 5.10 10.02 6.60
N GLU A 61 4.18 10.87 7.03
CA GLU A 61 4.38 12.29 7.30
C GLU A 61 4.18 12.54 8.79
N ASP A 62 5.16 13.18 9.45
CA ASP A 62 4.99 13.58 10.85
C ASP A 62 4.10 14.82 10.93
N LEU A 63 2.99 14.71 11.65
CA LEU A 63 2.03 15.80 11.85
C LEU A 63 2.29 16.56 13.16
N GLY A 64 3.32 16.17 13.92
CA GLY A 64 3.67 16.70 15.22
C GLY A 64 2.90 16.04 16.37
N GLY A 65 3.39 16.27 17.60
CA GLY A 65 2.72 15.79 18.82
C GLY A 65 2.59 14.27 18.94
N GLY A 66 3.43 13.51 18.22
CA GLY A 66 3.35 12.05 18.17
C GLY A 66 2.26 11.50 17.25
N LEU A 67 1.68 12.33 16.38
CA LEU A 67 0.72 11.96 15.35
C LEU A 67 1.40 11.91 13.97
N LYS A 68 1.06 10.92 13.15
CA LYS A 68 1.58 10.74 11.79
C LYS A 68 0.46 10.43 10.80
N ALA A 69 0.53 10.99 9.60
CA ALA A 69 -0.20 10.46 8.46
C ALA A 69 0.63 9.34 7.83
N ILE A 70 -0.03 8.27 7.43
CA ILE A 70 0.62 7.09 6.84
C ILE A 70 -0.17 6.62 5.62
N PHE A 71 0.52 6.00 4.67
CA PHE A 71 -0.12 5.38 3.52
C PHE A 71 0.65 4.18 3.03
N GLN A 72 -0.06 3.29 2.35
CA GLN A 72 0.49 2.22 1.55
C GLN A 72 -0.32 2.08 0.26
N LEU A 73 0.38 1.84 -0.84
CA LEU A 73 -0.19 1.52 -2.14
C LEU A 73 0.60 0.37 -2.73
N GLU A 74 -0.03 -0.79 -2.87
CA GLU A 74 0.60 -2.01 -3.39
C GLU A 74 -0.08 -2.46 -4.68
N SER A 75 0.73 -2.93 -5.62
CA SER A 75 0.28 -3.57 -6.85
C SER A 75 0.90 -4.96 -7.01
N ALA A 76 0.11 -5.88 -7.58
CA ALA A 76 0.60 -7.18 -7.98
C ALA A 76 1.49 -7.05 -9.22
N VAL A 77 2.54 -7.86 -9.28
CA VAL A 77 3.39 -8.02 -10.46
C VAL A 77 3.36 -9.50 -10.81
N GLN A 78 3.17 -9.84 -12.08
CA GLN A 78 3.12 -11.24 -12.54
C GLN A 78 4.17 -11.41 -13.66
N PRO A 79 5.43 -11.72 -13.31
CA PRO A 79 6.52 -11.83 -14.28
C PRO A 79 6.43 -13.07 -15.18
N ASP A 80 5.65 -14.07 -14.80
CA ASP A 80 5.42 -15.31 -15.53
C ASP A 80 4.34 -15.20 -16.62
N GLU A 81 3.54 -14.13 -16.62
CA GLU A 81 2.41 -13.96 -17.53
C GLU A 81 2.52 -12.65 -18.33
N ARG A 82 2.52 -12.76 -19.66
CA ARG A 82 2.58 -11.59 -20.54
C ARG A 82 1.20 -10.96 -20.66
N GLY A 83 1.10 -9.66 -20.36
CA GLY A 83 -0.17 -8.93 -20.39
C GLY A 83 -1.00 -9.08 -19.12
N ALA A 84 -0.40 -9.66 -18.07
CA ALA A 84 -0.95 -9.71 -16.74
C ALA A 84 -1.40 -8.33 -16.25
N ASP A 85 -2.56 -8.32 -15.61
CA ASP A 85 -3.26 -7.12 -15.23
C ASP A 85 -2.82 -6.69 -13.81
N GLY A 86 -1.60 -6.18 -13.71
CA GLY A 86 -0.94 -5.65 -12.50
C GLY A 86 -1.53 -4.33 -12.01
N GLY A 87 -2.85 -4.30 -11.85
CA GLY A 87 -3.61 -3.11 -11.44
C GLY A 87 -3.22 -2.66 -10.04
N TRP A 88 -2.97 -1.36 -9.91
CA TRP A 88 -2.89 -0.69 -8.61
C TRP A 88 -4.20 -0.92 -7.84
N THR A 89 -4.11 -1.00 -6.50
CA THR A 89 -5.26 -1.26 -5.60
C THR A 89 -5.86 -2.66 -5.64
N LYS A 90 -5.22 -3.64 -6.29
CA LYS A 90 -5.59 -5.07 -6.16
C LYS A 90 -4.98 -5.75 -4.93
N ARG A 91 -4.17 -5.00 -4.16
CA ARG A 91 -3.49 -5.39 -2.93
C ARG A 91 -3.59 -4.24 -1.92
N ASP A 92 -3.06 -4.43 -0.71
CA ASP A 92 -3.09 -3.46 0.38
C ASP A 92 -2.85 -2.01 -0.09
N SER A 93 -3.91 -1.23 -0.07
CA SER A 93 -3.99 0.14 -0.56
C SER A 93 -4.87 0.94 0.38
N TRP A 94 -4.22 1.72 1.23
CA TRP A 94 -4.88 2.43 2.32
C TRP A 94 -4.14 3.70 2.70
N VAL A 95 -4.88 4.58 3.35
CA VAL A 95 -4.36 5.75 4.07
C VAL A 95 -4.77 5.66 5.54
N GLY A 96 -4.03 6.29 6.42
CA GLY A 96 -4.31 6.20 7.85
C GLY A 96 -3.65 7.29 8.69
N LEU A 97 -4.00 7.24 9.97
CA LEU A 97 -3.39 8.05 11.01
C LEU A 97 -2.82 7.12 12.08
N ALA A 98 -1.58 7.36 12.47
CA ALA A 98 -0.90 6.67 13.57
C ALA A 98 -0.59 7.66 14.70
N SER A 99 -0.77 7.23 15.94
CA SER A 99 -0.41 7.96 17.14
C SER A 99 0.39 7.11 18.10
N SER A 100 1.32 7.75 18.80
CA SER A 100 2.07 7.15 19.91
C SER A 100 1.21 6.71 21.10
N THR A 101 -0.05 7.15 21.19
CA THR A 101 -0.90 6.91 22.37
C THR A 101 -2.05 5.92 22.14
N TRP A 102 -2.62 5.89 20.94
CA TRP A 102 -3.81 5.09 20.63
C TRP A 102 -3.60 4.11 19.47
N GLY A 103 -2.39 3.99 18.93
CA GLY A 103 -2.10 3.09 17.82
C GLY A 103 -2.48 3.70 16.48
N GLU A 104 -3.17 2.95 15.63
CA GLU A 104 -3.36 3.31 14.22
C GLU A 104 -4.79 3.04 13.75
N ILE A 105 -5.30 3.91 12.89
CA ILE A 105 -6.55 3.73 12.15
C ILE A 105 -6.24 3.85 10.67
N ARG A 106 -6.67 2.86 9.89
CA ARG A 106 -6.51 2.78 8.43
C ARG A 106 -7.86 2.71 7.73
N VAL A 107 -7.93 3.29 6.54
CA VAL A 107 -9.07 3.25 5.64
C VAL A 107 -8.59 2.90 4.24
N GLY A 108 -9.14 1.83 3.66
CA GLY A 108 -8.76 1.31 2.36
C GLY A 108 -9.08 -0.16 2.22
N SER A 109 -8.40 -0.81 1.30
CA SER A 109 -8.50 -2.25 1.00
C SER A 109 -7.20 -2.97 1.28
#